data_AF-A0A519EJG5-F1
#
_entry.id   AF-A0A519EJG5-F1
#
_cell.length_a   1.000
_cell.length_b   1.000
_cell.length_c   1.000
_cell.angle_alpha   90.00
_cell.angle_beta   90.00
_cell.angle_gamma   90.00
#
_symmetry.space_group_name_H-M   'P 1'
#
loop_
_entity.id
_entity.type
_entity.pdbx_description
1 polymer ?
#
loop_
_entity_poly.entity_id
_entity_poly.type
_entity_poly.pdbx_seq_one_letter_code
_entity_poly.pdbx_strand_id
1 'polypeptide(L)' 'YMHSETLADQERCVALCAPLAGDTARFAALHRDIVARFGRFPHRNQALGRDTTPDEQRFLDEGGFAG' A
#
# COMPACT_ATOMS: atom_id res chain seq x y z
N TYR A 1 1.58 -9.98 6.08
CA TYR A 1 1.75 -8.58 6.51
C TYR A 1 1.68 -7.60 5.34
N MET A 2 2.59 -7.65 4.36
CA MET A 2 2.66 -6.71 3.22
C MET A 2 1.34 -6.46 2.43
N HIS A 3 0.47 -7.47 2.32
CA HIS A 3 -0.79 -7.34 1.57
C HIS A 3 -2.03 -7.07 2.44
N SER A 4 -1.84 -6.89 3.76
CA SER A 4 -2.91 -6.51 4.69
C SER A 4 -3.26 -5.04 4.50
N GLU A 5 -4.54 -4.68 4.61
CA GLU A 5 -5.00 -3.28 4.62
C GLU A 5 -5.05 -2.70 6.05
N THR A 6 -4.39 -3.34 7.01
CA THR A 6 -4.28 -2.85 8.39
C THR A 6 -2.95 -2.12 8.59
N LEU A 7 -2.98 -0.88 9.11
CA LEU A 7 -1.77 -0.09 9.32
C LEU A 7 -0.76 -0.78 10.25
N ALA A 8 -1.21 -1.38 11.36
CA ALA A 8 -0.33 -2.08 12.29
C ALA A 8 0.42 -3.26 11.63
N ASP A 9 -0.23 -3.98 10.71
CA ASP A 9 0.43 -5.05 9.94
C ASP A 9 1.48 -4.49 8.99
N GLN A 10 1.24 -3.32 8.41
CA GLN A 10 2.18 -2.66 7.52
C GLN A 10 3.41 -2.15 8.28
N GLU A 11 3.22 -1.54 9.46
CA GLU A 11 4.34 -1.11 10.31
C GLU A 11 5.18 -2.30 10.77
N ARG A 12 4.54 -3.42 11.12
CA ARG A 12 5.23 -4.68 11.39
C ARG A 12 5.97 -5.20 10.16
N CYS A 13 5.38 -5.09 8.97
CA CYS A 13 6.03 -5.48 7.72
C CYS A 13 7.31 -4.66 7.47
N VAL A 14 7.25 -3.34 7.65
CA VAL A 14 8.42 -2.46 7.53
C VAL A 14 9.51 -2.88 8.51
N ALA A 15 9.18 -3.10 9.78
CA ALA A 15 10.16 -3.52 10.78
C ALA A 15 10.83 -4.86 10.43
N LEU A 16 10.07 -5.83 9.90
CA LEU A 16 10.60 -7.13 9.48
C LEU A 16 11.44 -7.03 8.20
N CYS A 17 11.11 -6.12 7.30
CA CYS A 17 11.81 -5.93 6.02
C CYS A 17 13.01 -4.98 6.12
N ALA A 18 13.11 -4.16 7.16
CA ALA A 18 14.20 -3.22 7.38
C ALA A 18 15.62 -3.83 7.28
N PRO A 19 15.92 -5.03 7.80
CA PRO A 19 17.25 -5.63 7.66
C PRO A 19 17.49 -6.32 6.31
N LEU A 20 16.48 -6.41 5.44
CA LEU A 20 16.59 -7.13 4.17
C LEU A 20 17.22 -6.24 3.09
N ALA A 21 18.11 -6.83 2.30
CA ALA A 21 18.78 -6.14 1.20
C ALA A 21 17.87 -5.97 -0.02
N GLY A 22 18.29 -5.10 -0.94
CA GLY A 22 17.58 -4.84 -2.19
C GLY A 22 16.29 -4.06 -1.98
N ASP A 23 15.34 -4.24 -2.89
CA ASP A 23 14.12 -3.43 -2.92
C ASP A 23 13.09 -3.80 -1.84
N THR A 24 13.29 -4.86 -1.07
CA THR A 24 12.27 -5.37 -0.13
C THR A 24 11.90 -4.33 0.94
N ALA A 25 12.89 -3.66 1.54
CA ALA A 25 12.63 -2.60 2.52
C ALA A 25 11.89 -1.41 1.88
N ARG A 26 12.27 -1.03 0.65
CA ARG A 26 11.63 0.03 -0.12
C ARG A 26 10.17 -0.31 -0.42
N PHE A 27 9.89 -1.52 -0.90
CA PHE A 27 8.52 -1.95 -1.18
C PHE A 27 7.67 -2.04 0.09
N ALA A 28 8.23 -2.49 1.22
CA ALA A 28 7.51 -2.50 2.49
C ALA A 28 7.10 -1.09 2.93
N ALA A 29 7.99 -0.11 2.78
CA ALA A 29 7.68 1.29 3.08
C ALA A 29 6.57 1.84 2.16
N LEU A 30 6.66 1.57 0.85
CA LEU A 30 5.63 1.99 -0.11
C LEU A 30 4.25 1.42 0.21
N HIS A 31 4.16 0.13 0.53
CA HIS A 31 2.88 -0.48 0.93
C HIS A 31 2.31 0.16 2.19
N ARG A 32 3.17 0.42 3.18
CA ARG A 32 2.78 1.09 4.43
C ARG A 32 2.24 2.48 4.17
N ASP A 33 2.87 3.27 3.30
CA ASP A 33 2.47 4.65 3.05
C ASP A 33 1.12 4.73 2.32
N ILE A 34 0.84 3.80 1.40
CA ILE A 34 -0.46 3.71 0.73
C ILE A 34 -1.56 3.41 1.74
N VAL A 35 -1.37 2.42 2.61
CA VAL A 35 -2.34 2.06 3.65
C VAL A 35 -2.46 3.16 4.71
N ALA A 36 -1.37 3.86 5.06
CA ALA A 36 -1.42 4.99 5.96
C ALA A 36 -2.23 6.17 5.37
N ARG A 37 -2.14 6.38 4.05
CA ARG A 37 -2.85 7.47 3.35
C ARG A 37 -4.32 7.16 3.11
N PHE A 38 -4.65 5.95 2.66
CA PHE A 38 -6.00 5.59 2.19
C PHE A 38 -6.73 4.59 3.09
N GLY A 39 -6.05 4.00 4.06
CA GLY A 39 -6.58 2.91 4.89
C GLY A 39 -6.74 1.57 4.15
N ARG A 40 -6.37 1.52 2.86
CA ARG A 40 -6.54 0.38 1.95
C ARG A 40 -5.65 0.54 0.72
N PHE A 41 -5.70 -0.44 -0.20
CA PHE A 41 -5.04 -0.35 -1.50
C PHE A 41 -6.03 0.05 -2.60
N PRO A 42 -5.96 1.28 -3.15
CA PRO A 42 -6.93 1.75 -4.15
C PRO A 42 -6.99 0.91 -5.42
N HIS A 43 -5.87 0.29 -5.84
CA HIS A 43 -5.84 -0.58 -7.01
C HIS A 43 -6.73 -1.83 -6.86
N ARG A 44 -7.14 -2.18 -5.64
CA ARG A 44 -8.06 -3.29 -5.34
C ARG A 44 -9.52 -2.87 -5.30
N ASN A 45 -9.84 -1.58 -5.47
CA ASN A 45 -11.20 -1.08 -5.31
C ASN A 45 -12.17 -1.79 -6.26
N GLN A 46 -11.86 -1.78 -7.56
CA GLN A 46 -12.68 -2.44 -8.58
C GLN A 46 -12.84 -3.95 -8.34
N ALA A 47 -11.73 -4.64 -8.01
CA ALA A 47 -11.75 -6.08 -7.77
C ALA A 47 -12.59 -6.47 -6.53
N LEU A 48 -12.73 -5.57 -5.56
CA LEU A 48 -13.51 -5.79 -4.34
C LEU A 48 -14.88 -5.07 -4.36
N GLY A 49 -15.29 -4.49 -5.50
CA GLY A 49 -16.58 -3.79 -5.64
C GLY A 49 -16.71 -2.54 -4.77
N ARG A 50 -15.59 -1.86 -4.49
CA ARG A 50 -15.55 -0.64 -3.67
C ARG A 50 -15.56 0.60 -4.55
N ASP A 51 -16.25 1.64 -4.10
CA ASP A 51 -16.18 2.95 -4.74
C ASP A 51 -14.80 3.58 -4.51
N THR A 52 -14.24 4.16 -5.58
CA THR A 52 -12.99 4.91 -5.57
C THR A 52 -13.28 6.38 -5.28
N THR A 53 -12.64 6.92 -4.24
CA THR A 53 -12.74 8.35 -3.91
C THR A 53 -11.94 9.21 -4.90
N PRO A 54 -12.20 10.53 -5.01
CA PRO A 54 -11.44 11.39 -5.91
C PRO A 54 -9.93 11.41 -5.65
N ASP A 55 -9.51 11.35 -4.39
CA ASP A 55 -8.08 11.34 -4.03
C ASP A 55 -7.41 10.00 -4.38
N GLU A 56 -8.14 8.90 -4.22
CA GLU A 56 -7.70 7.58 -4.67
C GLU A 56 -7.60 7.52 -6.20
N GLN A 57 -8.56 8.10 -6.92
CA GLN A 57 -8.54 8.15 -8.39
C GLN A 57 -7.33 8.94 -8.89
N ARG A 58 -7.07 10.13 -8.33
CA ARG A 58 -5.87 10.91 -8.64
C ARG A 58 -4.58 10.14 -8.40
N PHE A 59 -4.50 9.42 -7.28
CA PHE A 59 -3.35 8.57 -6.98
C PHE A 59 -3.16 7.47 -8.03
N LEU A 60 -4.24 6.83 -8.47
CA LEU A 60 -4.19 5.82 -9.53
C LEU A 60 -3.78 6.43 -10.89
N ASP A 61 -4.29 7.61 -11.22
CA ASP A 61 -4.00 8.32 -12.47
C ASP A 61 -2.54 8.80 -12.56
N GLU A 62 -1.91 9.13 -11.41
CA GLU A 62 -0.50 9.52 -11.30
C GLU A 62 0.47 8.31 -11.39
N GLY A 63 -0.03 7.12 -11.73
CA GLY A 63 0.74 5.88 -11.85
C GLY A 63 0.64 4.96 -10.64
N GLY A 64 0.00 5.42 -9.55
CA GLY A 64 -0.37 4.65 -8.38
C GLY A 64 0.76 3.77 -7.83
N PHE A 65 0.41 2.53 -7.51
CA PHE A 65 1.35 1.48 -7.16
C PHE A 65 1.15 0.31 -8.11
N ALA A 66 2.13 0.07 -8.98
CA ALA A 66 2.25 -1.11 -9.82
C ALA A 66 3.36 -2.00 -9.24
N GLY A 67 3.01 -2.80 -8.25
CA GLY A 67 3.88 -3.82 -7.64
C GLY A 67 3.07 -5.08 -7.38
#